data_AF-A0A518B5I7-F1
#
_entry.id   AF-A0A518B5I7-F1
#
_cell.length_a   1.000
_cell.length_b   1.000
_cell.length_c   1.000
_cell.angle_alpha   90.00
_cell.angle_beta   90.00
_cell.angle_gamma   90.00
#
_symmetry.space_group_name_H-M   'P 1'
#
loop_
_entity.id
_entity.type
_entity.pdbx_description
1 polymer ?
#
loop_
_entity_poly.entity_id
_entity_poly.type
_entity_poly.pdbx_seq_one_letter_code
_entity_poly.pdbx_strand_id
1 'polypeptide(L)'
;MLPARSALAESPTFPGAEQPGAGLGETSLWRRRVLAPFRSMGRLISNLFAVLALVGMLAVVAAIPLVQILVLGYFLEASGRVARTGKFRHGLPGLPLARRFGLATLCIALLLLPATILGSLHDDALLIAPNATRTEVLGIVSGLVGLATLGHLCLALLLGAEWHRFVRPIANLREAYRRLRERRFFRSVWENATSFVRQLHLPKLAWLGLKGFVLTLVWLVIPSAMLAAGGNRPIVSLLGGLAMMIVVLYVPFAQAHFAAEQRWRAIVDLRTVRYRFARAPMAFLLALVLTLLMTIPLYLMKVEMLPRDILWLPTLIFVVTILPLHLITSWAYSRGIRRERPVTWMLRWPCRLLMLPVATMYAYVVFLSQYTSWRGAMGLFEHHAFLVPAPF
;
A
#
# COMPACT_ATOMS: atom_id res chain seq x y z
N MET A 1 -54.00 12.21 -49.76
CA MET A 1 -55.46 12.02 -49.77
C MET A 1 -55.82 11.10 -48.61
N LEU A 2 -56.53 11.65 -47.60
CA LEU A 2 -57.26 10.89 -46.58
C LEU A 2 -58.55 10.32 -47.22
N PRO A 3 -59.08 9.20 -46.71
CA PRO A 3 -60.20 9.23 -45.73
C PRO A 3 -60.07 8.08 -44.69
N ALA A 4 -60.83 7.89 -43.62
CA ALA A 4 -61.87 8.63 -42.89
C ALA A 4 -61.97 8.03 -41.47
N ARG A 5 -62.51 8.83 -40.55
CA ARG A 5 -62.83 8.55 -39.14
C ARG A 5 -63.91 7.47 -38.97
N SER A 6 -63.81 6.68 -37.89
CA SER A 6 -64.98 6.25 -37.09
C SER A 6 -64.56 5.67 -35.73
N ALA A 7 -65.50 5.77 -34.78
CA ALA A 7 -65.57 5.14 -33.45
C ALA A 7 -64.80 5.80 -32.30
N LEU A 8 -65.47 6.84 -31.78
CA LEU A 8 -65.43 7.30 -30.40
C LEU A 8 -65.76 6.14 -29.43
N ALA A 9 -64.92 5.96 -28.40
CA ALA A 9 -65.30 5.30 -27.16
C ALA A 9 -64.91 6.24 -26.02
N GLU A 10 -65.90 6.94 -25.50
CA GLU A 10 -65.80 7.78 -24.30
C GLU A 10 -65.56 6.86 -23.08
N SER A 11 -64.38 6.97 -22.48
CA SER A 11 -64.09 6.42 -21.16
C SER A 11 -64.56 7.40 -20.08
N PRO A 12 -65.25 6.97 -19.02
CA PRO A 12 -65.79 7.86 -18.01
C PRO A 12 -64.68 8.55 -17.21
N THR A 13 -64.76 9.87 -17.13
CA THR A 13 -63.92 10.71 -16.26
C THR A 13 -64.26 10.46 -14.80
N PHE A 14 -63.38 9.79 -14.07
CA PHE A 14 -63.39 9.78 -12.61
C PHE A 14 -62.81 11.11 -12.08
N PRO A 15 -63.57 11.90 -11.31
CA PRO A 15 -63.02 13.06 -10.61
C PRO A 15 -62.38 12.58 -9.30
N GLY A 16 -61.06 12.48 -9.27
CA GLY A 16 -60.37 12.04 -8.04
C GLY A 16 -58.92 11.62 -8.19
N ALA A 17 -58.17 12.14 -9.16
CA ALA A 17 -56.72 11.97 -9.20
C ALA A 17 -56.07 13.12 -8.41
N GLU A 18 -55.93 12.94 -7.09
CA GLU A 18 -54.99 13.73 -6.30
C GLU A 18 -53.61 13.61 -6.93
N GLN A 19 -53.03 14.75 -7.33
CA GLN A 19 -51.65 14.84 -7.80
C GLN A 19 -50.71 14.41 -6.67
N PRO A 20 -49.86 13.39 -6.83
CA PRO A 20 -48.89 13.05 -5.80
C PRO A 20 -47.76 14.09 -5.78
N GLY A 21 -47.84 14.99 -4.80
CA GLY A 21 -46.67 15.48 -4.07
C GLY A 21 -45.67 16.35 -4.84
N ALA A 22 -46.07 17.58 -5.17
CA ALA A 22 -45.13 18.66 -5.52
C ALA A 22 -44.24 19.14 -4.32
N GLY A 23 -44.36 18.55 -3.12
CA GLY A 23 -43.66 19.00 -1.90
C GLY A 23 -42.47 18.14 -1.41
N LEU A 24 -42.18 16.98 -2.03
CA LEU A 24 -41.12 16.06 -1.54
C LEU A 24 -39.78 16.17 -2.30
N GLY A 25 -39.74 16.95 -3.39
CA GLY A 25 -38.53 17.15 -4.21
C GLY A 25 -37.49 18.03 -3.53
N GLU A 26 -37.90 19.18 -2.99
CA GLU A 26 -36.98 20.17 -2.40
C GLU A 26 -36.35 19.70 -1.10
N THR A 27 -37.09 18.93 -0.28
CA THR A 27 -36.59 18.41 1.00
C THR A 27 -35.45 17.40 0.81
N SER A 28 -35.47 16.64 -0.29
CA SER A 28 -34.41 15.68 -0.62
C SER A 28 -33.16 16.35 -1.22
N LEU A 29 -33.32 17.49 -1.90
CA LEU A 29 -32.26 18.22 -2.59
C LEU A 29 -31.44 19.08 -1.61
N TRP A 30 -32.06 19.76 -0.64
CA TRP A 30 -31.31 20.46 0.41
C TRP A 30 -30.53 19.48 1.29
N ARG A 31 -31.14 18.35 1.67
CA ARG A 31 -30.46 17.30 2.46
C ARG A 31 -29.27 16.73 1.71
N ARG A 32 -29.39 16.55 0.39
CA ARG A 32 -28.27 16.12 -0.47
C ARG A 32 -27.18 17.19 -0.57
N ARG A 33 -27.50 18.48 -0.72
CA ARG A 33 -26.52 19.56 -0.82
C ARG A 33 -25.80 19.85 0.50
N VAL A 34 -26.50 19.84 1.63
CA VAL A 34 -25.91 20.08 2.96
C VAL A 34 -25.11 18.87 3.45
N LEU A 35 -25.56 17.64 3.21
CA LEU A 35 -24.83 16.44 3.61
C LEU A 35 -23.74 16.01 2.60
N ALA A 36 -23.75 16.54 1.37
CA ALA A 36 -22.71 16.26 0.37
C ALA A 36 -21.28 16.59 0.85
N PRO A 37 -20.98 17.78 1.40
CA PRO A 37 -19.64 18.09 1.90
C PRO A 37 -19.21 17.16 3.03
N PHE A 38 -20.09 16.89 4.00
CA PHE A 38 -19.79 15.97 5.11
C PHE A 38 -19.55 14.53 4.64
N ARG A 39 -20.34 14.04 3.67
CA ARG A 39 -20.12 12.72 3.06
C ARG A 39 -18.85 12.68 2.21
N SER A 40 -18.47 13.79 1.59
CA SER A 40 -17.20 13.90 0.87
C SER A 40 -16.02 13.84 1.83
N MET A 41 -16.06 14.63 2.90
CA MET A 41 -15.05 14.65 3.96
C MET A 41 -14.91 13.27 4.62
N GLY A 42 -16.02 12.62 4.97
CA GLY A 42 -16.00 11.27 5.55
C GLY A 42 -15.39 10.22 4.62
N ARG A 43 -15.62 10.32 3.29
CA ARG A 43 -14.96 9.46 2.30
C ARG A 43 -13.47 9.76 2.19
N LEU A 44 -13.07 11.03 2.24
CA LEU A 44 -11.66 11.43 2.20
C LEU A 44 -10.92 10.87 3.43
N ILE A 45 -11.43 11.12 4.63
CA ILE A 45 -10.86 10.61 5.89
C ILE A 45 -10.78 9.09 5.85
N SER A 46 -11.86 8.41 5.44
CA SER A 46 -11.86 6.95 5.35
C SER A 46 -10.84 6.41 4.34
N ASN A 47 -10.61 7.10 3.22
CA ASN A 47 -9.63 6.69 2.22
C ASN A 47 -8.20 6.95 2.71
N LEU A 48 -7.95 8.10 3.34
CA LEU A 48 -6.66 8.41 3.96
C LEU A 48 -6.31 7.39 5.03
N PHE A 49 -7.25 7.07 5.92
CA PHE A 49 -7.06 6.02 6.93
C PHE A 49 -6.77 4.66 6.29
N ALA A 50 -7.47 4.30 5.21
CA ALA A 50 -7.22 3.05 4.49
C ALA A 50 -5.80 2.99 3.89
N VAL A 51 -5.30 4.10 3.36
CA VAL A 51 -3.94 4.21 2.82
C VAL A 51 -2.92 4.14 3.95
N LEU A 52 -3.12 4.84 5.07
CA LEU A 52 -2.23 4.79 6.23
C LEU A 52 -2.17 3.38 6.82
N ALA A 53 -3.31 2.71 6.98
CA ALA A 53 -3.36 1.33 7.46
C ALA A 53 -2.67 0.35 6.49
N LEU A 54 -2.82 0.57 5.18
CA LEU A 54 -2.11 -0.22 4.16
C LEU A 54 -0.59 -0.02 4.26
N VAL A 55 -0.14 1.24 4.38
CA VAL A 55 1.29 1.56 4.52
C VAL A 55 1.86 0.93 5.79
N GLY A 56 1.17 1.05 6.92
CA GLY A 56 1.58 0.42 8.17
C GLY A 56 1.65 -1.11 8.07
N MET A 57 0.66 -1.75 7.45
CA MET A 57 0.67 -3.19 7.21
C MET A 57 1.85 -3.61 6.34
N LEU A 58 2.09 -2.91 5.23
CA LEU A 58 3.23 -3.19 4.34
C LEU A 58 4.57 -2.95 5.04
N ALA A 59 4.68 -1.95 5.92
CA ALA A 59 5.89 -1.69 6.68
C ALA A 59 6.20 -2.84 7.66
N VAL A 60 5.20 -3.32 8.40
CA VAL A 60 5.33 -4.50 9.27
C VAL A 60 5.75 -5.74 8.48
N VAL A 61 5.12 -5.98 7.31
CA VAL A 61 5.46 -7.12 6.44
C VAL A 61 6.87 -6.96 5.84
N ALA A 62 7.30 -5.73 5.55
CA ALA A 62 8.64 -5.42 5.03
C ALA A 62 9.75 -5.64 6.08
N ALA A 63 9.44 -5.51 7.38
CA ALA A 63 10.38 -5.74 8.46
C ALA A 63 10.73 -7.22 8.67
N ILE A 64 9.92 -8.15 8.14
CA ILE A 64 10.13 -9.58 8.29
C ILE A 64 10.98 -10.10 7.11
N PRO A 65 12.20 -10.63 7.36
CA PRO A 65 13.04 -11.21 6.32
C PRO A 65 12.29 -12.25 5.48
N LEU A 66 12.59 -12.30 4.18
CA LEU A 66 11.93 -13.15 3.17
C LEU A 66 10.46 -12.80 2.89
N VAL A 67 9.66 -12.55 3.92
CA VAL A 67 8.25 -12.15 3.81
C VAL A 67 8.12 -10.80 3.11
N GLN A 68 9.14 -9.94 3.24
CA GLN A 68 9.31 -8.69 2.52
C GLN A 68 9.15 -8.81 0.98
N ILE A 69 9.38 -10.00 0.39
CA ILE A 69 9.10 -10.27 -1.04
C ILE A 69 7.61 -10.04 -1.38
N LEU A 70 6.70 -10.26 -0.43
CA LEU A 70 5.27 -9.95 -0.59
C LEU A 70 5.03 -8.45 -0.82
N VAL A 71 5.81 -7.59 -0.18
CA VAL A 71 5.70 -6.12 -0.33
C VAL A 71 6.12 -5.71 -1.74
N LEU A 72 7.20 -6.29 -2.26
CA LEU A 72 7.57 -6.10 -3.67
C LEU A 72 6.49 -6.62 -4.62
N GLY A 73 5.93 -7.79 -4.32
CA GLY A 73 4.80 -8.35 -5.05
C GLY A 73 3.60 -7.42 -5.07
N TYR A 74 3.30 -6.79 -3.93
CA TYR A 74 2.27 -5.77 -3.81
C TYR A 74 2.58 -4.55 -4.67
N PHE A 75 3.80 -4.01 -4.60
CA PHE A 75 4.23 -2.89 -5.43
C PHE A 75 4.11 -3.20 -6.92
N LEU A 76 4.52 -4.39 -7.36
CA LEU A 76 4.41 -4.80 -8.76
C LEU A 76 2.97 -5.03 -9.21
N GLU A 77 2.09 -5.62 -8.38
CA GLU A 77 0.67 -5.74 -8.72
C GLU A 77 0.01 -4.35 -8.82
N ALA A 78 0.36 -3.44 -7.91
CA ALA A 78 -0.09 -2.06 -7.88
C ALA A 78 0.38 -1.28 -9.13
N SER A 79 1.68 -1.36 -9.43
CA SER A 79 2.31 -0.87 -10.66
C SER A 79 1.61 -1.41 -11.90
N GLY A 80 1.37 -2.72 -11.98
CA GLY A 80 0.73 -3.35 -13.14
C GLY A 80 -0.68 -2.84 -13.39
N ARG A 81 -1.46 -2.60 -12.32
CA ARG A 81 -2.79 -1.98 -12.43
C ARG A 81 -2.73 -0.56 -12.96
N VAL A 82 -1.78 0.25 -12.48
CA VAL A 82 -1.59 1.62 -12.99
C VAL A 82 -1.07 1.61 -14.43
N ALA A 83 -0.15 0.72 -14.77
CA ALA A 83 0.38 0.57 -16.12
C ALA A 83 -0.72 0.25 -17.14
N ARG A 84 -1.65 -0.66 -16.80
CA ARG A 84 -2.80 -1.01 -17.66
C ARG A 84 -3.86 0.09 -17.69
N THR A 85 -4.24 0.65 -16.54
CA THR A 85 -5.40 1.56 -16.43
C THR A 85 -5.08 3.05 -16.58
N GLY A 86 -3.83 3.45 -16.40
CA GLY A 86 -3.37 4.84 -16.36
C GLY A 86 -3.89 5.65 -15.17
N LYS A 87 -4.54 5.02 -14.18
CA LYS A 87 -5.25 5.71 -13.09
C LYS A 87 -4.75 5.26 -11.72
N PHE A 88 -4.23 6.21 -10.92
CA PHE A 88 -3.76 5.96 -9.54
C PHE A 88 -4.83 5.37 -8.62
N ARG A 89 -6.09 5.80 -8.79
CA ARG A 89 -7.23 5.31 -7.97
C ARG A 89 -7.47 3.80 -8.06
N HIS A 90 -6.98 3.15 -9.12
CA HIS A 90 -7.08 1.70 -9.30
C HIS A 90 -5.77 0.97 -8.98
N GLY A 91 -4.73 1.72 -8.61
CA GLY A 91 -3.39 1.23 -8.36
C GLY A 91 -3.19 0.57 -7.00
N LEU A 92 -4.04 0.85 -6.00
CA LEU A 92 -3.88 0.31 -4.64
C LEU A 92 -4.87 -0.84 -4.39
N PRO A 93 -4.49 -2.11 -4.68
CA PRO A 93 -5.34 -3.25 -4.38
C PRO A 93 -5.51 -3.42 -2.87
N GLY A 94 -6.67 -3.94 -2.43
CA GLY A 94 -6.89 -4.29 -1.03
C GLY A 94 -7.16 -3.12 -0.08
N LEU A 95 -7.36 -1.88 -0.56
CA LEU A 95 -7.70 -0.72 0.30
C LEU A 95 -8.89 -0.98 1.27
N PRO A 96 -10.01 -1.60 0.85
CA PRO A 96 -11.10 -1.91 1.78
C PRO A 96 -10.68 -2.88 2.89
N LEU A 97 -9.76 -3.79 2.58
CA LEU A 97 -9.25 -4.79 3.51
C LEU A 97 -8.26 -4.17 4.50
N ALA A 98 -7.34 -3.34 4.01
CA ALA A 98 -6.43 -2.57 4.85
C ALA A 98 -7.19 -1.65 5.82
N ARG A 99 -8.27 -1.01 5.37
CA ARG A 99 -9.16 -0.24 6.26
C ARG A 99 -9.78 -1.10 7.35
N ARG A 100 -10.29 -2.28 7.01
CA ARG A 100 -10.89 -3.21 7.99
C ARG A 100 -9.86 -3.60 9.05
N PHE A 101 -8.64 -3.94 8.64
CA PHE A 101 -7.55 -4.22 9.58
C PHE A 101 -7.16 -3.02 10.42
N GLY A 102 -6.92 -1.87 9.81
CA GLY A 102 -6.53 -0.67 10.54
C GLY A 102 -7.56 -0.32 11.60
N LEU A 103 -8.86 -0.44 11.28
CA LEU A 103 -9.93 -0.23 12.25
C LEU A 103 -9.94 -1.30 13.34
N ALA A 104 -9.75 -2.57 12.99
CA ALA A 104 -9.67 -3.65 13.98
C ALA A 104 -8.48 -3.42 14.95
N THR A 105 -7.30 -3.13 14.43
CA THR A 105 -6.10 -2.80 15.23
C THR A 105 -6.33 -1.59 16.11
N LEU A 106 -6.93 -0.51 15.57
CA LEU A 106 -7.26 0.68 16.34
C LEU A 106 -8.27 0.38 17.45
N CYS A 107 -9.33 -0.38 17.16
CA CYS A 107 -10.31 -0.78 18.15
C CYS A 107 -9.71 -1.68 19.23
N ILE A 108 -8.81 -2.62 18.86
CA ILE A 108 -8.08 -3.44 19.83
C ILE A 108 -7.25 -2.56 20.75
N ALA A 109 -6.44 -1.65 20.20
CA ALA A 109 -5.61 -0.73 20.98
C ALA A 109 -6.46 0.13 21.93
N LEU A 110 -7.55 0.71 21.42
CA LEU A 110 -8.48 1.52 22.21
C LEU A 110 -9.17 0.73 23.34
N LEU A 111 -9.56 -0.53 23.07
CA LEU A 111 -10.20 -1.39 24.06
C LEU A 111 -9.22 -1.90 25.11
N LEU A 112 -7.92 -2.01 24.78
CA LEU A 112 -6.90 -2.39 25.74
C LEU A 112 -6.54 -1.25 26.71
N LEU A 113 -6.75 0.02 26.33
CA LEU A 113 -6.36 1.18 27.14
C LEU A 113 -6.88 1.13 28.60
N PRO A 114 -8.18 0.88 28.88
CA PRO A 114 -8.65 0.80 30.26
C PRO A 114 -7.96 -0.31 31.05
N ALA A 115 -7.77 -1.49 30.43
CA ALA A 115 -7.10 -2.62 31.07
C ALA A 115 -5.62 -2.31 31.35
N THR A 116 -4.92 -1.65 30.43
CA THR A 116 -3.52 -1.25 30.65
C THR A 116 -3.37 -0.19 31.72
N ILE A 117 -4.30 0.78 31.80
CA ILE A 117 -4.29 1.83 32.83
C ILE A 117 -4.56 1.23 34.22
N LEU A 118 -5.55 0.33 34.34
CA LEU A 118 -5.81 -0.35 35.62
C LEU A 118 -4.66 -1.26 36.02
N GLY A 119 -4.02 -1.92 35.05
CA GLY A 119 -2.81 -2.71 35.26
C GLY A 119 -1.68 -1.87 35.83
N SER A 120 -1.36 -0.74 35.19
CA SER A 120 -0.28 0.14 35.67
C SER A 120 -0.56 0.72 37.05
N LEU A 121 -1.81 1.09 37.34
CA LEU A 121 -2.19 1.58 38.67
C LEU A 121 -2.05 0.51 39.76
N HIS A 122 -2.31 -0.76 39.42
CA HIS A 122 -2.08 -1.87 40.34
C HIS A 122 -0.59 -2.11 40.59
N ASP A 123 0.24 -2.08 39.54
CA ASP A 123 1.69 -2.21 39.65
C ASP A 123 2.28 -1.10 40.52
N ASP A 124 1.82 0.15 40.37
CA ASP A 124 2.22 1.27 41.21
C ASP A 124 1.77 1.09 42.68
N ALA A 125 0.55 0.58 42.89
CA ALA A 125 0.03 0.34 44.24
C ALA A 125 0.80 -0.76 44.98
N LEU A 126 1.26 -1.79 44.27
CA LEU A 126 2.11 -2.85 44.81
C LEU A 126 3.47 -2.31 45.30
N LEU A 127 4.02 -1.31 44.62
CA LEU A 127 5.27 -0.68 45.01
C LEU A 127 5.11 0.20 46.26
N ILE A 128 3.97 0.89 46.41
CA ILE A 128 3.73 1.82 47.52
C ILE A 128 3.27 1.09 48.79
N ALA A 129 2.28 0.20 48.67
CA ALA A 129 1.64 -0.44 49.80
C ALA A 129 1.17 -1.86 49.43
N PRO A 130 2.08 -2.85 49.41
CA PRO A 130 1.79 -4.20 48.93
C PRO A 130 0.71 -4.91 49.77
N ASN A 131 0.63 -4.62 51.08
CA ASN A 131 -0.29 -5.28 52.00
C ASN A 131 -1.59 -4.49 52.26
N ALA A 132 -1.83 -3.40 51.53
CA ALA A 132 -3.06 -2.63 51.70
C ALA A 132 -4.24 -3.32 50.99
N THR A 133 -5.40 -3.40 51.64
CA THR A 133 -6.64 -3.96 51.06
C THR A 133 -7.01 -3.31 49.73
N ARG A 134 -6.71 -2.02 49.54
CA ARG A 134 -6.95 -1.30 48.28
C ARG A 134 -6.12 -1.84 47.12
N THR A 135 -4.89 -2.27 47.37
CA THR A 135 -3.98 -2.85 46.37
C THR A 135 -4.51 -4.19 45.88
N GLU A 136 -4.99 -5.03 46.80
CA GLU A 136 -5.60 -6.32 46.48
C GLU A 136 -6.89 -6.16 45.67
N VAL A 137 -7.80 -5.27 46.10
CA VAL A 137 -9.04 -4.96 45.38
C VAL A 137 -8.74 -4.46 43.97
N LEU A 138 -7.76 -3.57 43.82
CA LEU A 138 -7.36 -3.05 42.51
C LEU A 138 -6.81 -4.15 41.60
N GLY A 139 -6.07 -5.12 42.15
CA GLY A 139 -5.59 -6.30 41.41
C GLY A 139 -6.73 -7.17 40.89
N ILE A 140 -7.71 -7.46 41.73
CA ILE A 140 -8.91 -8.22 41.33
C ILE A 140 -9.68 -7.49 40.23
N VAL A 141 -9.93 -6.19 40.41
CA VAL A 141 -10.65 -5.37 39.41
C VAL A 141 -9.89 -5.30 38.10
N SER A 142 -8.57 -5.06 38.14
CA SER A 142 -7.71 -5.05 36.96
C SER A 142 -7.74 -6.39 36.21
N GLY A 143 -7.62 -7.50 36.93
CA GLY A 143 -7.70 -8.85 36.36
C GLY A 143 -9.06 -9.14 35.70
N LEU A 144 -10.17 -8.78 36.36
CA LEU A 144 -11.51 -8.95 35.81
C LEU A 144 -11.74 -8.09 34.56
N VAL A 145 -11.31 -6.83 34.57
CA VAL A 145 -11.38 -5.93 33.41
C VAL A 145 -10.51 -6.45 32.26
N GLY A 146 -9.31 -6.98 32.56
CA GLY A 146 -8.42 -7.61 31.59
C GLY A 146 -9.07 -8.82 30.92
N LEU A 147 -9.63 -9.75 31.71
CA LEU A 147 -10.32 -10.95 31.22
C LEU A 147 -11.56 -10.58 30.39
N ALA A 148 -12.37 -9.63 30.85
CA ALA A 148 -13.55 -9.17 30.11
C ALA A 148 -13.16 -8.54 28.77
N THR A 149 -12.13 -7.69 28.77
CA THR A 149 -11.59 -7.07 27.55
C THR A 149 -11.08 -8.13 26.57
N LEU A 150 -10.26 -9.07 27.04
CA LEU A 150 -9.71 -10.14 26.21
C LEU A 150 -10.79 -11.04 25.63
N GLY A 151 -11.78 -11.44 26.44
CA GLY A 151 -12.92 -12.22 25.99
C GLY A 151 -13.73 -11.51 24.91
N HIS A 152 -14.02 -10.21 25.10
CA HIS A 152 -14.71 -9.40 24.10
C HIS A 152 -13.91 -9.24 22.81
N LEU A 153 -12.60 -8.99 22.90
CA LEU A 153 -11.73 -8.90 21.72
C LEU A 153 -11.70 -10.21 20.93
N CYS A 154 -11.58 -11.35 21.62
CA CYS A 154 -11.64 -12.66 20.97
C CYS A 154 -12.96 -12.85 20.23
N LEU A 155 -14.09 -12.53 20.86
CA LEU A 155 -15.40 -12.63 20.22
C LEU A 155 -15.54 -11.70 19.01
N ALA A 156 -15.07 -10.45 19.12
CA ALA A 156 -15.13 -9.49 18.02
C ALA A 156 -14.30 -9.96 16.81
N LEU A 157 -13.12 -10.54 17.05
CA LEU A 157 -12.26 -11.09 16.01
C LEU A 157 -12.86 -12.34 15.35
N LEU A 158 -13.33 -13.30 16.16
CA LEU A 158 -13.92 -14.54 15.67
C LEU A 158 -15.20 -14.30 14.84
N LEU A 159 -15.96 -13.26 15.17
CA LEU A 159 -17.19 -12.90 14.47
C LEU A 159 -16.97 -12.04 13.19
N GLY A 160 -15.72 -11.71 12.83
CA GLY A 160 -15.38 -11.08 11.55
C GLY A 160 -14.67 -9.73 11.61
N ALA A 161 -14.27 -9.25 12.80
CA ALA A 161 -13.43 -8.06 12.99
C ALA A 161 -13.98 -6.75 12.36
N GLU A 162 -15.30 -6.60 12.27
CA GLU A 162 -15.92 -5.35 11.82
C GLU A 162 -15.96 -4.31 12.95
N TRP A 163 -15.78 -3.02 12.64
CA TRP A 163 -15.67 -1.95 13.64
C TRP A 163 -16.82 -1.93 14.66
N HIS A 164 -18.06 -2.19 14.20
CA HIS A 164 -19.24 -2.16 15.05
C HIS A 164 -19.33 -3.35 16.02
N ARG A 165 -18.59 -4.44 15.76
CA ARG A 165 -18.48 -5.57 16.69
C ARG A 165 -17.65 -5.18 17.90
N PHE A 166 -16.61 -4.36 17.74
CA PHE A 166 -15.79 -3.91 18.86
C PHE A 166 -16.55 -3.01 19.86
N VAL A 167 -17.62 -2.33 19.43
CA VAL A 167 -18.40 -1.43 20.31
C VAL A 167 -19.56 -2.15 21.01
N ARG A 168 -19.88 -3.40 20.63
CA ARG A 168 -21.11 -4.09 21.08
C ARG A 168 -20.81 -5.41 21.81
N PRO A 169 -20.31 -5.37 23.07
CA PRO A 169 -19.93 -6.57 23.80
C PRO A 169 -21.09 -7.54 24.00
N ILE A 170 -22.23 -7.07 24.51
CA ILE A 170 -23.39 -7.92 24.81
C ILE A 170 -23.95 -8.59 23.54
N ALA A 171 -24.00 -7.86 22.43
CA ALA A 171 -24.50 -8.39 21.16
C ALA A 171 -23.58 -9.50 20.61
N ASN A 172 -22.26 -9.37 20.80
CA ASN A 172 -21.30 -10.39 20.39
C ASN A 172 -21.43 -11.66 21.21
N LEU A 173 -21.58 -11.54 22.55
CA LEU A 173 -21.82 -12.70 23.41
C LEU A 173 -23.08 -13.47 22.99
N ARG A 174 -24.20 -12.75 22.76
CA ARG A 174 -25.46 -13.37 22.31
C ARG A 174 -25.32 -14.07 20.96
N GLU A 175 -24.60 -13.44 20.03
CA GLU A 175 -24.33 -14.01 18.70
C GLU A 175 -23.48 -15.29 18.80
N ALA A 176 -22.41 -15.24 19.59
CA ALA A 176 -21.53 -16.38 19.79
C ALA A 176 -22.26 -17.56 20.45
N TYR A 177 -23.06 -17.28 21.47
CA TYR A 177 -23.90 -18.29 22.13
C TYR A 177 -24.88 -18.94 21.15
N ARG A 178 -25.56 -18.14 20.32
CA ARG A 178 -26.45 -18.66 19.27
C ARG A 178 -25.72 -19.58 18.30
N ARG A 179 -24.55 -19.16 17.79
CA ARG A 179 -23.75 -19.95 16.83
C ARG A 179 -23.16 -21.22 17.43
N LEU A 180 -22.82 -21.19 18.73
CA LEU A 180 -22.35 -22.35 19.47
C LEU A 180 -23.49 -23.38 19.63
N ARG A 181 -24.69 -22.92 19.98
CA ARG A 181 -25.89 -23.77 20.06
C ARG A 181 -26.23 -24.43 18.73
N GLU A 182 -26.01 -23.73 17.61
CA GLU A 182 -26.22 -24.25 16.26
C GLU A 182 -25.10 -25.19 15.76
N ARG A 183 -24.05 -25.47 16.56
CA ARG A 183 -22.82 -26.21 16.17
C ARG A 183 -22.12 -25.66 14.92
N ARG A 184 -22.39 -24.40 14.56
CA ARG A 184 -21.84 -23.71 13.38
C ARG A 184 -20.64 -22.81 13.71
N PHE A 185 -20.34 -22.62 14.99
CA PHE A 185 -19.31 -21.68 15.46
C PHE A 185 -17.94 -21.91 14.79
N PHE A 186 -17.36 -23.10 14.93
CA PHE A 186 -16.05 -23.43 14.37
C PHE A 186 -16.02 -23.33 12.84
N ARG A 187 -17.07 -23.80 12.17
CA ARG A 187 -17.19 -23.71 10.70
C ARG A 187 -17.22 -22.24 10.24
N SER A 188 -18.01 -21.40 10.91
CA SER A 188 -18.12 -19.97 10.57
C SER A 188 -16.80 -19.22 10.80
N VAL A 189 -16.10 -19.50 11.90
CA VAL A 189 -14.78 -18.91 12.18
C VAL A 189 -13.78 -19.31 11.09
N TRP A 190 -13.75 -20.59 10.73
CA TRP A 190 -12.86 -21.09 9.69
C TRP A 190 -13.18 -20.51 8.31
N GLU A 191 -14.46 -20.42 7.93
CA GLU A 191 -14.91 -19.78 6.69
C GLU A 191 -14.53 -18.30 6.64
N ASN A 192 -14.68 -17.57 7.75
CA ASN A 192 -14.25 -16.18 7.86
C ASN A 192 -12.73 -16.04 7.71
N ALA A 193 -11.95 -16.86 8.42
CA ALA A 193 -10.49 -16.84 8.35
C ALA A 193 -9.99 -17.21 6.93
N THR A 194 -10.53 -18.26 6.33
CA THR A 194 -10.13 -18.72 5.00
C THR A 194 -10.57 -17.78 3.88
N SER A 195 -11.80 -17.26 3.92
CA SER A 195 -12.25 -16.25 2.96
C SER A 195 -11.42 -14.98 3.03
N PHE A 196 -11.00 -14.61 4.23
CA PHE A 196 -10.10 -13.50 4.47
C PHE A 196 -8.70 -13.75 3.85
N VAL A 197 -8.06 -14.90 4.12
CA VAL A 197 -6.76 -15.27 3.53
C VAL A 197 -6.83 -15.37 2.01
N ARG A 198 -7.92 -15.93 1.45
CA ARG A 198 -8.13 -16.05 0.00
C ARG A 198 -8.19 -14.68 -0.68
N GLN A 199 -8.76 -13.66 -0.03
CA GLN A 199 -8.84 -12.30 -0.58
C GLN A 199 -7.46 -11.61 -0.72
N LEU A 200 -6.44 -12.02 0.04
CA LEU A 200 -5.11 -11.41 -0.04
C LEU A 200 -4.32 -11.83 -1.28
N HIS A 201 -4.74 -12.92 -1.95
CA HIS A 201 -4.00 -13.52 -3.07
C HIS A 201 -2.49 -13.66 -2.82
N LEU A 202 -2.11 -14.02 -1.58
CA LEU A 202 -0.71 -14.07 -1.12
C LEU A 202 0.22 -14.86 -2.06
N PRO A 203 -0.16 -16.06 -2.59
CA PRO A 203 0.73 -16.81 -3.47
C PRO A 203 1.04 -16.05 -4.77
N LYS A 204 0.05 -15.36 -5.33
CA LYS A 204 0.23 -14.54 -6.53
C LYS A 204 1.19 -13.37 -6.24
N LEU A 205 1.03 -12.69 -5.11
CA LEU A 205 1.92 -11.60 -4.70
C LEU A 205 3.33 -12.11 -4.45
N ALA A 206 3.49 -13.20 -3.71
CA ALA A 206 4.79 -13.82 -3.43
C ALA A 206 5.53 -14.17 -4.73
N TRP A 207 4.83 -14.82 -5.67
CA TRP A 207 5.42 -15.21 -6.94
C TRP A 207 5.78 -13.98 -7.78
N LEU A 208 4.90 -12.98 -7.87
CA LEU A 208 5.20 -11.75 -8.61
C LEU A 208 6.40 -11.00 -8.00
N GLY A 209 6.46 -10.93 -6.67
CA GLY A 209 7.55 -10.31 -5.92
C GLY A 209 8.86 -11.05 -6.13
N LEU A 210 8.87 -12.38 -6.05
CA LEU A 210 10.07 -13.20 -6.24
C LEU A 210 10.64 -13.00 -7.65
N LYS A 211 9.78 -13.01 -8.68
CA LYS A 211 10.19 -12.74 -10.06
C LYS A 211 10.80 -11.36 -10.19
N GLY A 212 10.14 -10.34 -9.66
CA GLY A 212 10.65 -8.97 -9.67
C GLY A 212 12.00 -8.86 -8.97
N PHE A 213 12.15 -9.49 -7.80
CA PHE A 213 13.36 -9.49 -7.00
C PHE A 213 14.54 -10.11 -7.76
N VAL A 214 14.41 -11.37 -8.20
CA VAL A 214 15.47 -12.11 -8.92
C VAL A 214 15.92 -11.32 -10.14
N LEU A 215 14.97 -10.72 -10.83
CA LEU A 215 15.20 -10.04 -12.07
C LEU A 215 15.94 -8.72 -11.89
N THR A 216 15.53 -7.92 -10.92
CA THR A 216 16.25 -6.71 -10.55
C THR A 216 17.63 -7.02 -9.97
N LEU A 217 17.75 -8.11 -9.21
CA LEU A 217 19.03 -8.58 -8.68
C LEU A 217 20.02 -8.91 -9.81
N VAL A 218 19.59 -9.64 -10.86
CA VAL A 218 20.45 -9.96 -12.02
C VAL A 218 20.99 -8.69 -12.69
N TRP A 219 20.18 -7.64 -12.82
CA TRP A 219 20.61 -6.37 -13.39
C TRP A 219 21.54 -5.57 -12.49
N LEU A 220 21.39 -5.67 -11.17
CA LEU A 220 22.14 -4.87 -10.19
C LEU A 220 23.44 -5.52 -9.73
N VAL A 221 23.52 -6.85 -9.67
CA VAL A 221 24.71 -7.56 -9.15
C VAL A 221 25.96 -7.20 -9.95
N ILE A 222 25.87 -7.19 -11.28
CA ILE A 222 27.01 -6.89 -12.17
C ILE A 222 27.58 -5.48 -11.90
N PRO A 223 26.80 -4.39 -12.06
CA PRO A 223 27.34 -3.05 -11.84
C PRO A 223 27.74 -2.79 -10.38
N SER A 224 27.05 -3.38 -9.40
CA SER A 224 27.42 -3.24 -7.98
C SER A 224 28.76 -3.89 -7.67
N ALA A 225 29.00 -5.10 -8.19
CA ALA A 225 30.28 -5.78 -8.03
C ALA A 225 31.42 -5.02 -8.72
N MET A 226 31.17 -4.43 -9.89
CA MET A 226 32.15 -3.59 -10.58
C MET A 226 32.49 -2.32 -9.81
N LEU A 227 31.51 -1.66 -9.19
CA LEU A 227 31.72 -0.52 -8.30
C LEU A 227 32.52 -0.90 -7.05
N ALA A 228 32.16 -2.01 -6.41
CA ALA A 228 32.84 -2.51 -5.21
C ALA A 228 34.32 -2.86 -5.47
N ALA A 229 34.67 -3.29 -6.69
CA ALA A 229 36.05 -3.56 -7.09
C ALA A 229 36.92 -2.30 -7.29
N GLY A 230 36.34 -1.10 -7.13
CA GLY A 230 36.98 0.18 -7.44
C GLY A 230 38.26 0.49 -6.68
N GLY A 231 38.40 -0.01 -5.44
CA GLY A 231 39.59 0.24 -4.62
C GLY A 231 40.90 -0.21 -5.29
N ASN A 232 40.87 -1.33 -6.00
CA ASN A 232 42.06 -1.87 -6.68
C ASN A 232 42.05 -1.62 -8.21
N ARG A 233 40.89 -1.29 -8.79
CA ARG A 233 40.70 -1.19 -10.25
C ARG A 233 39.78 -0.01 -10.60
N PRO A 234 40.29 1.23 -10.68
CA PRO A 234 39.45 2.43 -10.88
C PRO A 234 38.68 2.40 -12.21
N ILE A 235 39.27 1.84 -13.27
CA ILE A 235 38.61 1.70 -14.59
C ILE A 235 37.38 0.78 -14.49
N VAL A 236 37.47 -0.30 -13.71
CA VAL A 236 36.34 -1.24 -13.52
C VAL A 236 35.21 -0.55 -12.77
N SER A 237 35.51 0.28 -11.77
CA SER A 237 34.50 1.07 -11.08
C SER A 237 33.85 2.13 -11.98
N LEU A 238 34.61 2.77 -12.86
CA LEU A 238 34.04 3.72 -13.84
C LEU A 238 33.05 3.02 -14.78
N LEU A 239 33.42 1.83 -15.28
CA LEU A 239 32.51 0.99 -16.07
C LEU A 239 31.29 0.54 -15.27
N GLY A 240 31.47 0.23 -13.98
CA GLY A 240 30.37 -0.07 -13.05
C GLY A 240 29.40 1.10 -12.89
N GLY A 241 29.92 2.33 -12.78
CA GLY A 241 29.12 3.56 -12.74
C GLY A 241 28.31 3.79 -14.01
N LEU A 242 28.94 3.61 -15.18
CA LEU A 242 28.27 3.67 -16.47
C LEU A 242 27.18 2.59 -16.60
N ALA A 243 27.46 1.37 -16.14
CA ALA A 243 26.49 0.29 -16.10
C ALA A 243 25.32 0.60 -15.14
N MET A 244 25.57 1.22 -13.98
CA MET A 244 24.51 1.70 -13.08
C MET A 244 23.63 2.76 -13.73
N MET A 245 24.20 3.68 -14.51
CA MET A 245 23.40 4.66 -15.26
C MET A 245 22.41 3.96 -16.20
N ILE A 246 22.86 2.91 -16.90
CA ILE A 246 21.99 2.08 -17.76
C ILE A 246 20.89 1.42 -16.92
N VAL A 247 21.24 0.79 -15.79
CA VAL A 247 20.27 0.14 -14.92
C VAL A 247 19.17 1.11 -14.48
N VAL A 248 19.53 2.29 -14.01
CA VAL A 248 18.58 3.29 -13.48
C VAL A 248 17.66 3.84 -14.57
N LEU A 249 18.16 3.96 -15.79
CA LEU A 249 17.38 4.40 -16.94
C LEU A 249 16.36 3.37 -17.44
N TYR A 250 16.65 2.07 -17.29
CA TYR A 250 15.84 1.01 -17.89
C TYR A 250 15.03 0.19 -16.88
N VAL A 251 15.64 -0.24 -15.77
CA VAL A 251 15.05 -1.20 -14.82
C VAL A 251 13.70 -0.76 -14.25
N PRO A 252 13.49 0.46 -13.74
CA PRO A 252 12.17 0.83 -13.20
C PRO A 252 11.05 0.77 -14.26
N PHE A 253 11.34 1.13 -15.51
CA PHE A 253 10.36 1.02 -16.60
C PHE A 253 10.20 -0.40 -17.11
N ALA A 254 11.26 -1.20 -17.09
CA ALA A 254 11.20 -2.62 -17.38
C ALA A 254 10.36 -3.35 -16.32
N GLN A 255 10.50 -3.02 -15.03
CA GLN A 255 9.65 -3.52 -13.95
C GLN A 255 8.19 -3.12 -14.16
N ALA A 256 7.91 -1.88 -14.57
CA ALA A 256 6.56 -1.43 -14.91
C ALA A 256 5.97 -2.20 -16.11
N HIS A 257 6.77 -2.47 -17.14
CA HIS A 257 6.40 -3.32 -18.28
C HIS A 257 6.09 -4.75 -17.81
N PHE A 258 7.01 -5.37 -17.07
CA PHE A 258 6.83 -6.71 -16.51
C PHE A 258 5.57 -6.82 -15.66
N ALA A 259 5.32 -5.83 -14.79
CA ALA A 259 4.12 -5.75 -13.97
C ALA A 259 2.82 -5.65 -14.80
N ALA A 260 2.88 -4.99 -15.96
CA ALA A 260 1.75 -4.86 -16.87
C ALA A 260 1.41 -6.17 -17.59
N GLU A 261 2.42 -6.88 -18.10
CA GLU A 261 2.25 -8.05 -18.98
C GLU A 261 2.37 -9.42 -18.27
N GLN A 262 3.02 -9.47 -17.10
CA GLN A 262 3.31 -10.69 -16.32
C GLN A 262 4.05 -11.80 -17.10
N ARG A 263 4.83 -11.42 -18.14
CA ARG A 263 5.65 -12.33 -18.94
C ARG A 263 7.13 -12.17 -18.60
N TRP A 264 7.87 -13.27 -18.47
CA TRP A 264 9.30 -13.26 -18.16
C TRP A 264 10.14 -12.49 -19.19
N ARG A 265 9.81 -12.60 -20.48
CA ARG A 265 10.55 -11.92 -21.56
C ARG A 265 10.36 -10.40 -21.58
N ALA A 266 9.31 -9.91 -20.92
CA ALA A 266 8.87 -8.52 -21.01
C ALA A 266 9.85 -7.54 -20.36
N ILE A 267 10.70 -8.02 -19.44
CA ILE A 267 11.72 -7.22 -18.78
C ILE A 267 12.98 -7.03 -19.63
N VAL A 268 13.33 -7.99 -20.48
CA VAL A 268 14.53 -7.94 -21.33
C VAL A 268 14.21 -7.17 -22.62
N ASP A 269 12.92 -6.96 -22.91
CA ASP A 269 12.48 -6.17 -24.05
C ASP A 269 12.65 -4.66 -23.83
N LEU A 270 13.91 -4.24 -23.84
CA LEU A 270 14.29 -2.83 -23.76
C LEU A 270 13.82 -2.05 -24.99
N ARG A 271 13.54 -2.73 -26.12
CA ARG A 271 13.04 -2.07 -27.33
C ARG A 271 11.65 -1.50 -27.10
N THR A 272 10.79 -2.25 -26.42
CA THR A 272 9.47 -1.74 -26.05
C THR A 272 9.60 -0.56 -25.09
N VAL A 273 10.48 -0.62 -24.08
CA VAL A 273 10.70 0.52 -23.18
C VAL A 273 11.15 1.78 -23.95
N ARG A 274 12.10 1.65 -24.88
CA ARG A 274 12.56 2.77 -25.74
C ARG A 274 11.43 3.31 -26.63
N TYR A 275 10.61 2.42 -27.18
CA TYR A 275 9.47 2.79 -28.00
C TYR A 275 8.41 3.57 -27.20
N ARG A 276 8.12 3.14 -25.97
CA ARG A 276 7.20 3.83 -25.05
C ARG A 276 7.76 5.17 -24.59
N PHE A 277 9.07 5.25 -24.33
CA PHE A 277 9.75 6.51 -24.03
C PHE A 277 9.54 7.54 -25.15
N ALA A 278 9.71 7.14 -26.41
CA ALA A 278 9.54 8.05 -27.55
C ALA A 278 8.13 8.67 -27.64
N ARG A 279 7.12 8.01 -27.06
CA ARG A 279 5.71 8.47 -27.04
C ARG A 279 5.39 9.38 -25.84
N ALA A 280 6.14 9.28 -24.73
CA ALA A 280 5.89 10.07 -23.52
C ALA A 280 7.18 10.46 -22.76
N PRO A 281 8.15 11.15 -23.38
CA PRO A 281 9.49 11.34 -22.81
C PRO A 281 9.48 12.17 -21.52
N MET A 282 8.63 13.21 -21.43
CA MET A 282 8.50 14.04 -20.21
C MET A 282 8.00 13.24 -19.00
N ALA A 283 7.12 12.26 -19.20
CA ALA A 283 6.60 11.46 -18.09
C ALA A 283 7.67 10.51 -17.55
N PHE A 284 8.51 9.97 -18.44
CA PHE A 284 9.66 9.13 -18.07
C PHE A 284 10.72 9.95 -17.32
N LEU A 285 11.03 11.14 -17.81
CA LEU A 285 11.94 12.07 -17.12
C LEU A 285 11.41 12.43 -15.72
N LEU A 286 10.13 12.80 -15.60
CA LEU A 286 9.51 13.11 -14.31
C LEU A 286 9.59 11.90 -13.35
N ALA A 287 9.28 10.70 -13.83
CA ALA A 287 9.38 9.49 -13.02
C ALA A 287 10.82 9.23 -12.56
N LEU A 288 11.82 9.46 -13.41
CA LEU A 288 13.23 9.30 -13.07
C LEU A 288 13.69 10.31 -12.03
N VAL A 289 13.34 11.60 -12.20
CA VAL A 289 13.66 12.66 -11.24
C VAL A 289 13.03 12.38 -9.89
N LEU A 290 11.75 11.98 -9.86
CA LEU A 290 11.09 11.62 -8.62
C LEU A 290 11.72 10.38 -7.99
N THR A 291 12.16 9.39 -8.79
CA THR A 291 12.90 8.22 -8.30
C THR A 291 14.17 8.63 -7.58
N LEU A 292 14.96 9.52 -8.16
CA LEU A 292 16.14 10.07 -7.50
C LEU A 292 15.76 10.78 -6.19
N LEU A 293 14.80 11.70 -6.24
CA LEU A 293 14.41 12.52 -5.08
C LEU A 293 13.87 11.69 -3.91
N MET A 294 12.99 10.73 -4.18
CA MET A 294 12.35 9.91 -3.13
C MET A 294 13.24 8.79 -2.60
N THR A 295 14.35 8.46 -3.27
CA THR A 295 15.30 7.48 -2.72
C THR A 295 16.31 8.15 -1.77
N ILE A 296 16.50 9.47 -1.83
CA ILE A 296 17.44 10.20 -0.94
C ILE A 296 17.20 9.88 0.54
N PRO A 297 15.96 9.95 1.09
CA PRO A 297 15.72 9.62 2.51
C PRO A 297 16.19 8.22 2.90
N LEU A 298 16.05 7.24 2.00
CA LEU A 298 16.47 5.87 2.24
C LEU A 298 17.99 5.71 2.24
N TYR A 299 18.68 6.42 1.34
CA TYR A 299 20.15 6.43 1.34
C TYR A 299 20.72 7.15 2.57
N LEU A 300 20.06 8.20 3.07
CA LEU A 300 20.47 8.89 4.30
C LEU A 300 20.36 7.97 5.52
N MET A 301 19.29 7.17 5.61
CA MET A 301 19.11 6.21 6.72
C MET A 301 20.20 5.12 6.80
N LYS A 302 21.01 4.97 5.74
CA LYS A 302 22.07 3.97 5.67
C LYS A 302 23.39 4.43 6.32
N VAL A 303 23.50 5.72 6.65
CA VAL A 303 24.74 6.33 7.16
C VAL A 303 24.99 5.92 8.61
N GLU A 304 23.94 5.73 9.42
CA GLU A 304 24.06 5.43 10.85
C GLU A 304 23.56 4.02 11.18
N MET A 305 24.14 3.39 12.21
CA MET A 305 23.56 2.19 12.82
C MET A 305 22.33 2.60 13.62
N LEU A 306 21.15 2.21 13.16
CA LEU A 306 19.93 2.43 13.94
C LEU A 306 19.89 1.49 15.16
N PRO A 307 19.60 2.00 16.36
CA PRO A 307 19.29 1.18 17.53
C PRO A 307 18.14 0.21 17.22
N ARG A 308 18.14 -0.95 17.89
CA ARG A 308 17.13 -2.00 17.67
C ARG A 308 15.69 -1.49 17.81
N ASP A 309 15.47 -0.50 18.66
CA ASP A 309 14.16 0.06 18.97
C ASP A 309 13.56 0.88 17.81
N ILE A 310 14.38 1.29 16.85
CA ILE A 310 13.98 2.18 15.72
C ILE A 310 14.04 1.42 14.38
N LEU A 311 14.31 0.10 14.39
CA LEU A 311 14.42 -0.72 13.18
C LEU A 311 13.14 -0.78 12.31
N TRP A 312 11.99 -0.38 12.86
CA TRP A 312 10.74 -0.23 12.10
C TRP A 312 10.75 0.99 11.17
N LEU A 313 11.51 2.04 11.48
CA LEU A 313 11.47 3.32 10.78
C LEU A 313 11.93 3.23 9.31
N PRO A 314 13.06 2.56 8.97
CA PRO A 314 13.46 2.42 7.57
C PRO A 314 12.43 1.69 6.71
N THR A 315 11.73 0.69 7.27
CA THR A 315 10.70 -0.06 6.54
C THR A 315 9.47 0.80 6.25
N LEU A 316 9.09 1.68 7.19
CA LEU A 316 8.03 2.65 6.99
C LEU A 316 8.40 3.66 5.91
N ILE A 317 9.60 4.26 6.00
CA ILE A 317 10.08 5.21 5.00
C ILE A 317 10.19 4.55 3.63
N PHE A 318 10.64 3.29 3.57
CA PHE A 318 10.71 2.52 2.34
C PHE A 318 9.33 2.40 1.69
N VAL A 319 8.30 2.02 2.44
CA VAL A 319 6.95 1.90 1.87
C VAL A 319 6.41 3.26 1.44
N VAL A 320 6.57 4.31 2.26
CA VAL A 320 6.05 5.66 1.96
C VAL A 320 6.71 6.27 0.73
N THR A 321 8.00 6.00 0.50
CA THR A 321 8.76 6.56 -0.62
C THR A 321 8.70 5.70 -1.88
N ILE A 322 8.86 4.38 -1.78
CA ILE A 322 8.99 3.48 -2.93
C ILE A 322 7.63 3.13 -3.54
N LEU A 323 6.56 2.98 -2.73
CA LEU A 323 5.22 2.72 -3.26
C LEU A 323 4.79 3.79 -4.29
N PRO A 324 4.81 5.10 -4.00
CA PRO A 324 4.41 6.10 -4.99
C PRO A 324 5.34 6.13 -6.21
N LEU A 325 6.63 5.85 -6.06
CA LEU A 325 7.57 5.74 -7.19
C LEU A 325 7.16 4.64 -8.16
N HIS A 326 6.82 3.46 -7.65
CA HIS A 326 6.31 2.34 -8.44
C HIS A 326 5.01 2.69 -9.19
N LEU A 327 4.14 3.51 -8.58
CA LEU A 327 2.92 3.98 -9.23
C LEU A 327 3.22 5.04 -10.31
N ILE A 328 4.13 5.97 -10.05
CA ILE A 328 4.50 7.06 -10.97
C ILE A 328 5.23 6.53 -12.20
N THR A 329 6.20 5.64 -12.02
CA THR A 329 6.92 4.96 -13.11
C THR A 329 5.95 4.17 -14.00
N SER A 330 4.99 3.49 -13.39
CA SER A 330 3.94 2.75 -14.11
C SER A 330 2.93 3.66 -14.81
N TRP A 331 2.62 4.82 -14.22
CA TRP A 331 1.80 5.84 -14.87
C TRP A 331 2.50 6.43 -16.09
N ALA A 332 3.80 6.72 -15.99
CA ALA A 332 4.62 7.19 -17.11
C ALA A 332 4.64 6.16 -18.25
N TYR A 333 4.80 4.88 -17.91
CA TYR A 333 4.71 3.77 -18.85
C TYR A 333 3.31 3.69 -19.51
N SER A 334 2.23 3.79 -18.73
CA SER A 334 0.84 3.80 -19.24
C SER A 334 0.60 4.95 -20.23
N ARG A 335 1.16 6.12 -19.96
CA ARG A 335 1.05 7.28 -20.85
C ARG A 335 1.72 7.02 -22.20
N GLY A 336 2.82 6.27 -22.22
CA GLY A 336 3.47 5.79 -23.45
C GLY A 336 2.67 4.71 -24.19
N ILE A 337 1.83 3.93 -23.50
CA ILE A 337 0.91 2.97 -24.14
C ILE A 337 -0.22 3.70 -24.87
N ARG A 338 -0.83 4.69 -24.20
CA ARG A 338 -2.04 5.38 -24.65
C ARG A 338 -1.84 6.34 -25.82
N ARG A 339 -0.61 6.76 -26.08
CA ARG A 339 -0.26 7.63 -27.21
C ARG A 339 0.14 6.79 -28.39
N GLU A 340 -0.48 6.99 -29.55
CA GLU A 340 -0.21 6.21 -30.76
C GLU A 340 1.07 6.68 -31.48
N ARG A 341 1.27 8.00 -31.56
CA ARG A 341 2.40 8.61 -32.27
C ARG A 341 3.53 9.02 -31.32
N PRO A 342 4.80 8.86 -31.73
CA PRO A 342 5.92 9.41 -30.98
C PRO A 342 5.82 10.94 -30.94
N VAL A 343 6.35 11.54 -29.87
CA VAL A 343 6.43 13.00 -29.78
C VAL A 343 7.47 13.53 -30.77
N THR A 344 7.40 14.81 -31.11
CA THR A 344 8.38 15.47 -31.97
C THR A 344 9.81 15.25 -31.48
N TRP A 345 10.76 15.25 -32.42
CA TRP A 345 12.18 15.11 -32.14
C TRP A 345 12.69 16.19 -31.15
N MET A 346 12.20 17.42 -31.30
CA MET A 346 12.56 18.57 -30.46
C MET A 346 12.28 18.36 -28.97
N LEU A 347 11.27 17.59 -28.58
CA LEU A 347 11.03 17.29 -27.17
C LEU A 347 11.78 16.03 -26.69
N ARG A 348 12.02 15.07 -27.58
CA ARG A 348 12.66 13.79 -27.23
C ARG A 348 14.13 13.96 -26.84
N TRP A 349 14.88 14.78 -27.57
CA TRP A 349 16.29 15.03 -27.30
C TRP A 349 16.58 15.74 -25.99
N PRO A 350 15.95 16.88 -25.67
CA PRO A 350 16.20 17.53 -24.39
C PRO A 350 15.81 16.63 -23.22
N CYS A 351 14.72 15.85 -23.33
CA CYS A 351 14.38 14.87 -22.30
C CYS A 351 15.47 13.79 -22.13
N ARG A 352 15.99 13.26 -23.25
CA ARG A 352 17.05 12.25 -23.21
C ARG A 352 18.34 12.84 -22.63
N LEU A 353 18.71 14.04 -23.05
CA LEU A 353 19.87 14.77 -22.55
C LEU A 353 19.74 15.03 -21.06
N LEU A 354 18.54 15.39 -20.57
CA LEU A 354 18.30 15.66 -19.14
C LEU A 354 18.18 14.39 -18.29
N MET A 355 17.79 13.25 -18.86
CA MET A 355 17.83 11.96 -18.13
C MET A 355 19.25 11.49 -17.82
N LEU A 356 20.24 11.86 -18.65
CA LEU A 356 21.64 11.50 -18.43
C LEU A 356 22.21 12.08 -17.11
N PRO A 357 22.17 13.40 -16.83
CA PRO A 357 22.67 13.94 -15.57
C PRO A 357 21.89 13.41 -14.36
N VAL A 358 20.59 13.13 -14.50
CA VAL A 358 19.80 12.50 -13.42
C VAL A 358 20.31 11.08 -13.13
N ALA A 359 20.57 10.28 -14.17
CA ALA A 359 21.13 8.95 -14.02
C ALA A 359 22.58 8.98 -13.49
N THR A 360 23.40 9.93 -13.95
CA THR A 360 24.75 10.16 -13.44
C THR A 360 24.72 10.53 -11.96
N MET A 361 23.82 11.45 -11.56
CA MET A 361 23.66 11.87 -10.17
C MET A 361 23.27 10.67 -9.29
N TYR A 362 22.34 9.83 -9.75
CA TYR A 362 22.01 8.60 -9.02
C TYR A 362 23.22 7.67 -8.88
N ALA A 363 23.92 7.39 -9.98
CA ALA A 363 25.09 6.51 -9.96
C ALA A 363 26.20 7.06 -9.05
N TYR A 364 26.36 8.39 -9.01
CA TYR A 364 27.27 9.09 -8.12
C TYR A 364 26.85 8.94 -6.65
N VAL A 365 25.57 9.14 -6.32
CA VAL A 365 25.05 8.91 -4.96
C VAL A 365 25.27 7.46 -4.51
N VAL A 366 25.02 6.48 -5.38
CA VAL A 366 25.29 5.06 -5.08
C VAL A 366 26.78 4.82 -4.85
N PHE A 367 27.63 5.37 -5.71
CA PHE A 367 29.08 5.28 -5.56
C PHE A 367 29.55 5.90 -4.25
N LEU A 368 29.05 7.08 -3.87
CA LEU A 368 29.37 7.71 -2.58
C LEU A 368 28.85 6.89 -1.40
N SER A 369 27.72 6.20 -1.55
CA SER A 369 27.13 5.40 -0.47
C SER A 369 28.04 4.28 0.03
N GLN A 370 29.01 3.80 -0.78
CA GLN A 370 29.97 2.79 -0.33
C GLN A 370 30.93 3.34 0.73
N TYR A 371 31.19 4.65 0.72
CA TYR A 371 32.10 5.32 1.66
C TYR A 371 31.37 5.87 2.88
N THR A 372 30.06 6.13 2.77
CA THR A 372 29.26 6.67 3.87
C THR A 372 28.44 5.61 4.59
N SER A 373 28.17 4.45 3.97
CA SER A 373 27.36 3.42 4.62
C SER A 373 28.13 2.62 5.65
N TRP A 374 27.45 2.27 6.74
CA TRP A 374 28.01 1.43 7.80
C TRP A 374 28.57 0.09 7.28
N ARG A 375 27.89 -0.55 6.31
CA ARG A 375 28.32 -1.84 5.71
C ARG A 375 29.41 -1.67 4.63
N GLY A 376 29.92 -0.47 4.40
CA GLY A 376 30.95 -0.18 3.39
C GLY A 376 30.55 -0.63 1.98
N ALA A 377 31.46 -1.32 1.29
CA ALA A 377 31.22 -1.84 -0.06
C ALA A 377 30.07 -2.87 -0.15
N MET A 378 29.77 -3.62 0.93
CA MET A 378 28.63 -4.54 0.95
C MET A 378 27.29 -3.80 0.86
N GLY A 379 27.26 -2.55 1.32
CA GLY A 379 26.11 -1.70 1.15
C GLY A 379 25.75 -1.45 -0.32
N LEU A 380 26.67 -1.62 -1.28
CA LEU A 380 26.38 -1.44 -2.71
C LEU A 380 25.41 -2.49 -3.25
N PHE A 381 25.17 -3.60 -2.55
CA PHE A 381 24.18 -4.60 -2.97
C PHE A 381 22.76 -4.28 -2.47
N GLU A 382 22.62 -3.27 -1.60
CA GLU A 382 21.37 -2.87 -0.96
C GLU A 382 20.69 -1.72 -1.74
N HIS A 383 20.11 -2.06 -2.89
CA HIS A 383 19.44 -1.08 -3.75
C HIS A 383 17.99 -0.85 -3.36
N HIS A 384 17.76 -0.05 -2.33
CA HIS A 384 16.41 0.25 -1.82
C HIS A 384 15.48 0.92 -2.85
N ALA A 385 16.04 1.50 -3.91
CA ALA A 385 15.25 2.04 -5.03
C ALA A 385 14.50 0.97 -5.83
N PHE A 386 15.03 -0.26 -5.85
CA PHE A 386 14.59 -1.30 -6.79
C PHE A 386 14.39 -2.68 -6.15
N LEU A 387 15.02 -2.92 -5.00
CA LEU A 387 14.94 -4.11 -4.18
C LEU A 387 14.33 -3.76 -2.84
N VAL A 388 13.83 -4.80 -2.18
CA VAL A 388 13.26 -4.71 -0.84
C VAL A 388 14.37 -4.44 0.17
N PRO A 389 14.15 -3.66 1.24
CA PRO A 389 15.18 -3.38 2.25
C PRO A 389 15.81 -4.68 2.73
N ALA A 390 17.13 -4.78 2.64
CA ALA A 390 17.83 -5.88 3.30
C ALA A 390 17.59 -5.71 4.81
N PRO A 391 17.20 -6.77 5.54
CA PRO A 391 17.03 -6.66 6.99
C PRO A 391 18.36 -6.21 7.61
N PHE A 392 18.24 -5.19 8.45
CA PHE A 392 19.35 -4.50 9.13
C PHE A 392 20.07 -5.41 10.12
#